data_AF-A0A349FAG3-F1
#
_entry.id   AF-A0A349FAG3-F1
#
_cell.length_a   1.000
_cell.length_b   1.000
_cell.length_c   1.000
_cell.angle_alpha   90.00
_cell.angle_beta   90.00
_cell.angle_gamma   90.00
#
_symmetry.space_group_name_H-M   'P 1'
#
loop_
_entity.id
_entity.type
_entity.pdbx_description
1 polymer ?
#
loop_
_entity_poly.entity_id
_entity_poly.type
_entity_poly.pdbx_seq_one_letter_code
_entity_poly.pdbx_strand_id
1 'polypeptide(L)'
;MKRIPALDSIRGLLLVVMTLNHLLWISGGNSIVQIFTLQPFGQFGAAEGFILVSGFLAGAIYSREKLTNTQVREKAWGRTLTIYRYHIVCIVIVFAWFGLCNLYLPWAAQAIQPNLTSLVEAPWTSSLLSALLVNKPNYLEILPLYIMYMFLLPGLVAAYRRGWMIWVMLTSTFIWSISGYISDNILLALLTPIAPDLSVQTGYFDPFAWQFLFVVASAFGYAANQDYFRWYSTSLTAVVAVVATALLFAHHGAFVQWGLHQGVLYSLADKPELGWLRVLNIALWAYLIAVVIRMRPNWLVIKPLSYIGRHSLQVFAWHTVMIYIMAPMLMSQRFEPYYEWLVLLCAASIWIPAWMREHSEHFSTTKRWSLGGGGAITAALMLSFIFRPEVTPTVEADTNGLAPLTVKIENIQGEGPVVVLVYAEQDNLMGMPSIHAQGYSSQQANSGIQIEGIPIGTYAIFAFQDNDGDNQLTIGPGGMPSEGFGYSNNPALQGPPKMTQIQFSHPNKAHQTIQLLNL
;
A
#
# COMPACT_ATOMS: atom_id res chain seq x y z
N MET A 1 -10.78 17.61 27.21
CA MET A 1 -9.64 16.66 27.13
C MET A 1 -8.29 17.37 26.90
N LYS A 2 -7.26 17.08 27.73
CA LYS A 2 -5.86 17.46 27.47
C LYS A 2 -5.26 16.56 26.37
N ARG A 3 -4.17 16.97 25.72
CA ARG A 3 -3.49 16.17 24.68
C ARG A 3 -3.02 14.83 25.27
N ILE A 4 -3.16 13.74 24.51
CA ILE A 4 -2.76 12.37 24.94
C ILE A 4 -1.52 11.95 24.15
N PRO A 5 -0.30 12.00 24.73
CA PRO A 5 0.94 11.68 24.01
C PRO A 5 0.98 10.26 23.44
N ALA A 6 0.30 9.31 24.07
CA ALA A 6 0.18 7.93 23.59
C ALA A 6 -0.51 7.86 22.21
N LEU A 7 -1.54 8.68 21.96
CA LEU A 7 -2.20 8.72 20.65
C LEU A 7 -1.29 9.33 19.57
N ASP A 8 -0.42 10.27 19.94
CA ASP A 8 0.61 10.76 19.02
C ASP A 8 1.62 9.64 18.70
N SER A 9 2.08 8.88 19.70
CA SER A 9 2.98 7.75 19.47
C SER A 9 2.37 6.66 18.58
N ILE A 10 1.10 6.31 18.80
CA ILE A 10 0.37 5.36 17.95
C ILE A 10 0.28 5.88 16.51
N ARG A 11 -0.09 7.15 16.31
CA ARG A 11 -0.08 7.75 14.97
C ARG A 11 1.30 7.70 14.32
N GLY A 12 2.36 7.95 15.07
CA GLY A 12 3.73 7.84 14.59
C GLY A 12 4.10 6.42 14.18
N LEU A 13 3.72 5.42 14.99
CA LEU A 13 3.90 4.01 14.66
C LEU A 13 3.20 3.65 13.35
N LEU A 14 1.94 4.06 13.20
CA LEU A 14 1.16 3.79 12.00
C LEU A 14 1.79 4.42 10.75
N LEU A 15 2.37 5.62 10.86
CA LEU A 15 3.11 6.26 9.76
C LEU A 15 4.37 5.48 9.35
N VAL A 16 5.14 4.99 10.32
CA VAL A 16 6.31 4.14 10.06
C VAL A 16 5.90 2.84 9.36
N VAL A 17 4.91 2.15 9.92
CA VAL A 17 4.40 0.88 9.37
C VAL A 17 3.86 1.07 7.95
N MET A 18 3.08 2.13 7.71
CA MET A 18 2.61 2.46 6.36
C MET A 18 3.80 2.69 5.43
N THR A 19 4.76 3.52 5.83
CA THR A 19 5.90 3.89 4.98
C THR A 19 6.73 2.68 4.57
N LEU A 20 7.07 1.80 5.51
CA LEU A 20 7.80 0.56 5.23
C LEU A 20 7.07 -0.33 4.23
N ASN A 21 5.79 -0.61 4.47
CA ASN A 21 5.00 -1.45 3.57
C ASN A 21 4.86 -0.83 2.18
N HIS A 22 4.66 0.48 2.07
CA HIS A 22 4.52 1.15 0.78
C HIS A 22 5.82 1.14 -0.01
N LEU A 23 6.96 1.37 0.64
CA LEU A 23 8.29 1.29 0.01
C LEU A 23 8.57 -0.10 -0.56
N LEU A 24 8.27 -1.15 0.21
CA LEU A 24 8.46 -2.53 -0.22
C LEU A 24 7.52 -2.89 -1.37
N TRP A 25 6.23 -2.58 -1.26
CA TRP A 25 5.24 -2.90 -2.29
C TRP A 25 5.44 -2.16 -3.60
N ILE A 26 5.70 -0.84 -3.56
CA ILE A 26 5.85 -0.05 -4.78
C ILE A 26 7.10 -0.45 -5.58
N SER A 27 8.12 -0.98 -4.90
CA SER A 27 9.33 -1.48 -5.54
C SER A 27 9.27 -2.97 -5.89
N GLY A 28 8.17 -3.66 -5.57
CA GLY A 28 8.03 -5.10 -5.78
C GLY A 28 8.97 -5.95 -4.93
N GLY A 29 9.54 -5.39 -3.86
CA GLY A 29 10.39 -6.12 -2.93
C GLY A 29 9.59 -6.84 -1.84
N ASN A 30 10.26 -7.77 -1.18
CA ASN A 30 9.75 -8.49 -0.01
C ASN A 30 10.80 -8.41 1.10
N SER A 31 10.36 -8.38 2.35
CA SER A 31 11.25 -8.31 3.51
C SER A 31 10.65 -9.02 4.71
N ILE A 32 11.51 -9.62 5.54
CA ILE A 32 11.11 -10.21 6.82
C ILE A 32 10.46 -9.19 7.76
N VAL A 33 10.74 -7.90 7.57
CA VAL A 33 10.10 -6.81 8.32
C VAL A 33 8.57 -6.82 8.12
N GLN A 34 8.07 -7.29 6.97
CA GLN A 34 6.65 -7.37 6.68
C GLN A 34 5.89 -8.34 7.58
N ILE A 35 6.56 -9.31 8.21
CA ILE A 35 5.94 -10.15 9.25
C ILE A 35 5.42 -9.29 10.42
N PHE A 36 6.10 -8.20 10.74
CA PHE A 36 5.75 -7.31 11.85
C PHE A 36 4.98 -6.06 11.42
N THR A 37 5.02 -5.71 10.12
CA THR A 37 4.37 -4.48 9.62
C THR A 37 3.11 -4.77 8.82
N LEU A 38 2.93 -5.96 8.25
CA LEU A 38 1.77 -6.31 7.45
C LEU A 38 0.68 -6.99 8.29
N GLN A 39 -0.25 -6.18 8.80
CA GLN A 39 -1.41 -6.67 9.57
C GLN A 39 -1.02 -7.54 10.80
N PRO A 40 -0.05 -7.11 11.65
CA PRO A 40 0.58 -7.96 12.66
C PRO A 40 -0.36 -8.48 13.76
N PHE A 41 -1.51 -7.85 13.95
CA PHE A 41 -2.44 -8.16 15.04
C PHE A 41 -3.73 -8.87 14.59
N GLY A 42 -3.86 -9.18 13.30
CA GLY A 42 -5.07 -9.75 12.72
C GLY A 42 -5.42 -9.09 11.39
N GLN A 43 -6.64 -9.28 10.90
CA GLN A 43 -7.07 -8.84 9.57
C GLN A 43 -7.33 -7.31 9.45
N PHE A 44 -6.46 -6.46 9.97
CA PHE A 44 -6.55 -4.99 9.81
C PHE A 44 -5.15 -4.36 9.64
N GLY A 45 -5.07 -3.29 8.84
CA GLY A 45 -3.83 -2.59 8.53
C GLY A 45 -3.63 -1.28 9.29
N ALA A 46 -2.51 -0.61 8.98
CA ALA A 46 -2.17 0.67 9.56
C ALA A 46 -3.07 1.83 9.08
N ALA A 47 -3.67 1.72 7.89
CA ALA A 47 -4.57 2.74 7.35
C ALA A 47 -5.86 2.86 8.19
N GLU A 48 -6.45 1.73 8.54
CA GLU A 48 -7.65 1.62 9.38
C GLU A 48 -7.37 2.23 10.77
N GLY A 49 -6.23 1.88 11.38
CA GLY A 49 -5.78 2.46 12.65
C GLY A 49 -5.58 3.97 12.56
N PHE A 50 -5.03 4.46 11.44
CA PHE A 50 -4.76 5.89 11.26
C PHE A 50 -6.04 6.70 11.13
N ILE A 51 -7.02 6.20 10.37
CA ILE A 51 -8.34 6.83 10.22
C ILE A 51 -9.13 6.78 11.53
N LEU A 52 -9.11 5.65 12.24
CA LEU A 52 -9.80 5.51 13.53
C LEU A 52 -9.25 6.49 14.58
N VAL A 53 -7.93 6.56 14.76
CA VAL A 53 -7.32 7.51 15.71
C VAL A 53 -7.61 8.96 15.29
N SER A 54 -7.59 9.25 13.99
CA SER A 54 -7.90 10.59 13.47
C SER A 54 -9.36 10.98 13.70
N GLY A 55 -10.31 10.06 13.46
CA GLY A 55 -11.73 10.26 13.75
C GLY A 55 -11.99 10.50 15.23
N PHE A 56 -11.38 9.69 16.11
CA PHE A 56 -11.48 9.87 17.56
C PHE A 56 -10.96 11.24 18.02
N LEU A 57 -9.77 11.64 17.58
CA LEU A 57 -9.21 12.96 17.88
C LEU A 57 -10.07 14.10 17.33
N ALA A 58 -10.59 13.95 16.11
CA ALA A 58 -11.49 14.94 15.51
C ALA A 58 -12.76 15.11 16.35
N GLY A 59 -13.42 14.00 16.71
CA GLY A 59 -14.55 13.99 17.63
C GLY A 59 -14.24 14.68 18.96
N ALA A 60 -13.15 14.27 19.62
CA ALA A 60 -12.78 14.78 20.95
C ALA A 60 -12.33 16.25 20.97
N ILE A 61 -11.71 16.74 19.90
CA ILE A 61 -11.18 18.12 19.83
C ILE A 61 -12.27 19.10 19.38
N TYR A 62 -13.04 18.75 18.35
CA TYR A 62 -14.00 19.66 17.75
C TYR A 62 -15.34 19.69 18.51
N SER A 63 -15.66 18.68 19.31
CA SER A 63 -16.88 18.67 20.11
C SER A 63 -16.83 19.48 21.41
N ARG A 64 -15.64 19.96 21.83
CA ARG A 64 -15.46 20.67 23.11
C ARG A 64 -16.52 21.77 23.32
N GLU A 65 -17.09 21.82 24.51
CA GLU A 65 -18.21 22.71 24.87
C GLU A 65 -17.92 24.19 24.57
N LYS A 66 -16.68 24.62 24.78
CA LYS A 66 -16.23 25.99 24.51
C LYS A 66 -16.27 26.42 23.03
N LEU A 67 -16.56 25.51 22.09
CA LEU A 67 -16.60 25.81 20.66
C LEU A 67 -18.05 25.88 20.17
N THR A 68 -18.45 27.01 19.58
CA THR A 68 -19.75 27.12 18.90
C THR A 68 -19.76 26.30 17.60
N ASN A 69 -20.93 25.96 17.07
CA ASN A 69 -21.04 25.22 15.80
C ASN A 69 -20.37 25.99 14.64
N THR A 70 -20.45 27.32 14.64
CA THR A 70 -19.77 28.17 13.65
C THR A 70 -18.25 28.06 13.75
N GLN A 71 -17.69 28.14 14.97
CA GLN A 71 -16.25 27.97 15.19
C GLN A 71 -15.77 26.55 14.82
N VAL A 72 -16.58 25.53 15.08
CA VAL A 72 -16.29 24.15 14.66
C VAL A 72 -16.22 24.08 13.14
N ARG A 73 -17.21 24.65 12.43
CA ARG A 73 -17.25 24.71 10.97
C ARG A 73 -16.02 25.40 10.39
N GLU A 74 -15.69 26.60 10.87
CA GLU A 74 -14.53 27.37 10.42
C GLU A 74 -13.22 26.61 10.62
N LYS A 75 -13.01 26.05 11.82
CA LYS A 75 -11.78 25.29 12.14
C LYS A 75 -11.68 23.99 11.36
N ALA A 76 -12.81 23.30 11.16
CA ALA A 76 -12.82 22.02 10.46
C ALA A 76 -12.59 22.22 8.97
N TRP A 77 -13.32 23.14 8.33
CA TRP A 77 -13.12 23.45 6.91
C TRP A 77 -11.77 24.12 6.64
N GLY A 78 -11.26 24.96 7.55
CA GLY A 78 -9.89 25.45 7.46
C GLY A 78 -8.85 24.32 7.51
N ARG A 79 -9.11 23.29 8.32
CA ARG A 79 -8.28 22.08 8.35
C ARG A 79 -8.45 21.24 7.08
N THR A 80 -9.67 21.06 6.58
CA THR A 80 -9.97 20.41 5.29
C THR A 80 -9.19 21.07 4.16
N LEU A 81 -9.25 22.39 4.04
CA LEU A 81 -8.51 23.15 3.03
C LEU A 81 -6.99 22.99 3.18
N THR A 82 -6.50 22.93 4.41
CA THR A 82 -5.07 22.66 4.66
C THR A 82 -4.68 21.29 4.10
N ILE A 83 -5.46 20.24 4.41
CA ILE A 83 -5.18 18.87 3.93
C ILE A 83 -5.29 18.82 2.40
N TYR A 84 -6.31 19.47 1.82
CA TYR A 84 -6.49 19.58 0.38
C TYR A 84 -5.29 20.24 -0.31
N ARG A 85 -4.72 21.31 0.25
CA ARG A 85 -3.48 21.91 -0.28
C ARG A 85 -2.31 20.94 -0.26
N TYR A 86 -2.13 20.17 0.82
CA TYR A 86 -1.10 19.14 0.87
C TYR A 86 -1.33 18.05 -0.19
N HIS A 87 -2.58 17.62 -0.38
CA HIS A 87 -2.97 16.67 -1.43
C HIS A 87 -2.60 17.15 -2.84
N ILE A 88 -2.99 18.38 -3.19
CA ILE A 88 -2.65 18.98 -4.49
C ILE A 88 -1.13 19.08 -4.67
N VAL A 89 -0.38 19.49 -3.64
CA VAL A 89 1.09 19.52 -3.72
C VAL A 89 1.67 18.13 -3.95
N CYS A 90 1.16 17.09 -3.29
CA CYS A 90 1.62 15.72 -3.51
C CYS A 90 1.36 15.26 -4.95
N ILE A 91 0.14 15.48 -5.46
CA ILE A 91 -0.23 15.15 -6.85
C ILE A 91 0.70 15.85 -7.84
N VAL A 92 0.87 17.17 -7.70
CA VAL A 92 1.71 17.96 -8.63
C VAL A 92 3.13 17.43 -8.65
N ILE A 93 3.72 17.13 -7.48
CA ILE A 93 5.10 16.59 -7.41
C ILE A 93 5.18 15.20 -8.05
N VAL A 94 4.26 14.28 -7.72
CA VAL A 94 4.27 12.92 -8.26
C VAL A 94 4.05 12.92 -9.78
N PHE A 95 3.14 13.74 -10.28
CA PHE A 95 2.83 13.81 -11.71
C PHE A 95 3.97 14.48 -12.49
N ALA A 96 4.58 15.53 -11.93
CA ALA A 96 5.76 16.14 -12.52
C ALA A 96 6.95 15.17 -12.54
N TRP A 97 7.16 14.40 -11.47
CA TRP A 97 8.16 13.35 -11.40
C TRP A 97 7.95 12.27 -12.45
N PHE A 98 6.71 11.79 -12.59
CA PHE A 98 6.36 10.80 -13.61
C PHE A 98 6.56 11.34 -15.03
N GLY A 99 6.14 12.58 -15.31
CA GLY A 99 6.38 13.23 -16.61
C GLY A 99 7.87 13.39 -16.92
N LEU A 100 8.69 13.76 -15.93
CA LEU A 100 10.14 13.83 -16.07
C LEU A 100 10.74 12.45 -16.38
N CYS A 101 10.31 11.41 -15.65
CA CYS A 101 10.76 10.04 -15.92
C CYS A 101 10.36 9.60 -17.33
N ASN A 102 9.15 9.91 -17.78
CA ASN A 102 8.67 9.51 -19.10
C ASN A 102 9.53 10.13 -20.23
N LEU A 103 9.97 11.38 -20.05
CA LEU A 103 10.79 12.11 -21.02
C LEU A 103 12.27 11.70 -21.00
N TYR A 104 12.85 11.47 -19.81
CA TYR A 104 14.31 11.35 -19.65
C TYR A 104 14.79 10.00 -19.10
N LEU A 105 13.94 9.24 -18.43
CA LEU A 105 14.26 7.98 -17.76
C LEU A 105 13.16 6.92 -18.01
N PRO A 106 12.99 6.40 -19.24
CA PRO A 106 11.86 5.51 -19.57
C PRO A 106 11.76 4.27 -18.66
N TRP A 107 12.90 3.71 -18.24
CA TRP A 107 12.94 2.59 -17.28
C TRP A 107 12.34 2.97 -15.91
N ALA A 108 12.55 4.21 -15.46
CA ALA A 108 12.00 4.70 -14.20
C ALA A 108 10.49 4.98 -14.33
N ALA A 109 10.04 5.45 -15.50
CA ALA A 109 8.62 5.61 -15.79
C ALA A 109 7.90 4.26 -15.73
N GLN A 110 8.47 3.20 -16.31
CA GLN A 110 7.92 1.84 -16.26
C GLN A 110 7.75 1.31 -14.84
N ALA A 111 8.66 1.66 -13.92
CA ALA A 111 8.57 1.28 -12.51
C ALA A 111 7.34 1.86 -11.80
N ILE A 112 6.91 3.06 -12.19
CA ILE A 112 5.86 3.81 -11.51
C ILE A 112 4.51 3.68 -12.23
N GLN A 113 4.53 3.52 -13.55
CA GLN A 113 3.37 3.48 -14.44
C GLN A 113 2.20 2.60 -13.94
N PRO A 114 2.41 1.38 -13.38
CA PRO A 114 1.31 0.56 -12.88
C PRO A 114 0.48 1.22 -11.77
N ASN A 115 1.05 2.19 -11.06
CA ASN A 115 0.39 2.94 -10.00
C ASN A 115 -0.29 4.23 -10.49
N LEU A 116 -0.07 4.60 -11.75
CA LEU A 116 -0.52 5.84 -12.39
C LEU A 116 -1.18 5.57 -13.76
N THR A 117 -1.84 4.42 -13.95
CA THR A 117 -2.38 3.99 -15.24
C THR A 117 -3.34 5.01 -15.86
N SER A 118 -4.27 5.55 -15.07
CA SER A 118 -5.23 6.56 -15.54
C SER A 118 -4.54 7.85 -16.02
N LEU A 119 -3.38 8.18 -15.46
CA LEU A 119 -2.60 9.34 -15.87
C LEU A 119 -1.92 9.12 -17.22
N VAL A 120 -1.52 7.89 -17.54
CA VAL A 120 -0.94 7.54 -18.85
C VAL A 120 -2.00 7.60 -19.93
N GLU A 121 -3.18 7.07 -19.65
CA GLU A 121 -4.28 7.01 -20.62
C GLU A 121 -4.87 8.39 -20.91
N ALA A 122 -5.11 9.20 -19.87
CA ALA A 122 -5.76 10.49 -20.02
C ALA A 122 -5.19 11.55 -19.04
N PRO A 123 -4.02 12.16 -19.35
CA PRO A 123 -3.28 12.99 -18.40
C PRO A 123 -4.06 14.18 -17.83
N TRP A 124 -4.78 14.91 -18.68
CA TRP A 124 -5.48 16.13 -18.30
C TRP A 124 -6.75 15.86 -17.50
N THR A 125 -7.56 14.89 -17.95
CA THR A 125 -8.80 14.51 -17.27
C THR A 125 -8.48 13.83 -15.93
N SER A 126 -7.52 12.91 -15.88
CA SER A 126 -7.05 12.30 -14.64
C SER A 126 -6.52 13.34 -13.65
N SER A 127 -5.79 14.36 -14.12
CA SER A 127 -5.32 15.44 -13.25
C SER A 127 -6.48 16.26 -12.67
N LEU A 128 -7.45 16.64 -13.50
CA LEU A 128 -8.63 17.36 -13.04
C LEU A 128 -9.44 16.54 -12.04
N LEU A 129 -9.71 15.27 -12.34
CA LEU A 129 -10.48 14.39 -11.46
C LEU A 129 -9.75 14.05 -10.17
N SER A 130 -8.41 13.98 -10.19
CA SER A 130 -7.61 13.79 -8.98
C SER A 130 -7.65 15.03 -8.08
N ALA A 131 -7.70 16.22 -8.68
CA ALA A 131 -7.96 17.46 -7.94
C ALA A 131 -9.39 17.50 -7.37
N LEU A 132 -10.38 16.97 -8.11
CA LEU A 132 -11.77 16.84 -7.65
C LEU A 132 -12.00 15.67 -6.69
N LEU A 133 -10.96 14.91 -6.33
CA LEU A 133 -10.99 13.74 -5.43
C LEU A 133 -11.79 12.53 -5.96
N VAL A 134 -12.11 12.53 -7.26
CA VAL A 134 -12.81 11.43 -7.96
C VAL A 134 -11.80 10.36 -8.37
N ASN A 135 -10.74 10.77 -9.07
CA ASN A 135 -9.66 9.87 -9.46
C ASN A 135 -8.65 9.76 -8.32
N LYS A 136 -8.35 8.54 -7.89
CA LYS A 136 -7.53 8.24 -6.71
C LYS A 136 -6.47 7.21 -7.09
N PRO A 137 -5.32 7.66 -7.64
CA PRO A 137 -4.22 6.74 -7.95
C PRO A 137 -3.71 6.04 -6.69
N ASN A 138 -3.06 4.89 -6.88
CA ASN A 138 -2.58 4.05 -5.77
C ASN A 138 -1.74 4.88 -4.80
N TYR A 139 -1.88 4.60 -3.50
CA TYR A 139 -1.13 5.28 -2.42
C TYR A 139 -1.41 6.78 -2.21
N LEU A 140 -2.20 7.43 -3.07
CA LEU A 140 -2.61 8.85 -2.96
C LEU A 140 -4.01 9.01 -2.33
N GLU A 141 -4.59 7.94 -1.81
CA GLU A 141 -6.03 7.83 -1.58
C GLU A 141 -6.50 8.24 -0.18
N ILE A 142 -5.64 8.07 0.83
CA ILE A 142 -6.00 8.34 2.23
C ILE A 142 -6.25 9.84 2.47
N LEU A 143 -5.52 10.73 1.79
CA LEU A 143 -5.75 12.18 1.90
C LEU A 143 -7.14 12.57 1.37
N PRO A 144 -7.56 12.17 0.15
CA PRO A 144 -8.95 12.32 -0.33
C PRO A 144 -10.00 11.88 0.68
N LEU A 145 -9.89 10.66 1.23
CA LEU A 145 -10.83 10.17 2.24
C LEU A 145 -10.88 11.10 3.46
N TYR A 146 -9.72 11.50 3.97
CA TYR A 146 -9.66 12.38 5.13
C TYR A 146 -10.20 13.78 4.84
N ILE A 147 -10.02 14.31 3.62
CA ILE A 147 -10.62 15.58 3.18
C ILE A 147 -12.14 15.47 3.20
N MET A 148 -12.70 14.40 2.63
CA MET A 148 -14.15 14.14 2.61
C MET A 148 -14.71 14.06 4.02
N TYR A 149 -14.10 13.27 4.91
CA TYR A 149 -14.64 13.06 6.25
C TYR A 149 -14.46 14.28 7.17
N MET A 150 -13.33 14.98 7.04
CA MET A 150 -13.11 16.23 7.76
C MET A 150 -14.07 17.33 7.32
N PHE A 151 -14.47 17.34 6.04
CA PHE A 151 -15.49 18.24 5.51
C PHE A 151 -16.88 17.98 6.12
N LEU A 152 -17.22 16.71 6.34
CA LEU A 152 -18.50 16.29 6.98
C LEU A 152 -18.54 16.55 8.49
N LEU A 153 -17.38 16.59 9.15
CA LEU A 153 -17.26 16.67 10.61
C LEU A 153 -18.13 17.76 11.28
N PRO A 154 -18.25 19.01 10.77
CA PRO A 154 -19.11 20.01 11.39
C PRO A 154 -20.57 19.60 11.50
N GLY A 155 -21.08 18.94 10.45
CA GLY A 155 -22.44 18.39 10.43
C GLY A 155 -22.60 17.26 11.45
N LEU A 156 -21.62 16.37 11.54
CA LEU A 156 -21.59 15.29 12.53
C LEU A 156 -21.61 15.84 13.96
N VAL A 157 -20.72 16.80 14.28
CA VAL A 157 -20.65 17.43 15.60
C VAL A 157 -21.95 18.15 15.96
N ALA A 158 -22.57 18.86 15.00
CA ALA A 158 -23.85 19.51 15.20
C ALA A 158 -24.96 18.49 15.50
N ALA A 159 -24.98 17.35 14.80
CA ALA A 159 -25.91 16.26 15.05
C ALA A 159 -25.69 15.62 16.44
N TYR A 160 -24.44 15.38 16.83
CA TYR A 160 -24.11 14.83 18.16
C TYR A 160 -24.63 15.73 19.29
N ARG A 161 -24.42 17.05 19.17
CA ARG A 161 -24.90 18.05 20.14
C ARG A 161 -26.42 18.13 20.24
N ARG A 162 -27.14 17.73 19.18
CA ARG A 162 -28.61 17.63 19.16
C ARG A 162 -29.13 16.31 19.74
N GLY A 163 -28.26 15.41 20.20
CA GLY A 163 -28.64 14.08 20.67
C GLY A 163 -28.85 13.06 19.55
N TRP A 164 -28.46 13.37 18.30
CA TRP A 164 -28.66 12.49 17.15
C TRP A 164 -27.50 11.51 16.92
N MET A 165 -26.63 11.30 17.91
CA MET A 165 -25.44 10.45 17.77
C MET A 165 -25.80 9.02 17.33
N ILE A 166 -26.84 8.43 17.91
CA ILE A 166 -27.29 7.08 17.52
C ILE A 166 -27.76 7.02 16.07
N TRP A 167 -28.52 8.03 15.62
CA TRP A 167 -29.00 8.11 14.23
C TRP A 167 -27.83 8.27 13.25
N VAL A 168 -26.84 9.10 13.60
CA VAL A 168 -25.62 9.24 12.79
C VAL A 168 -24.89 7.90 12.66
N MET A 169 -24.74 7.15 13.76
CA MET A 169 -24.09 5.83 13.74
C MET A 169 -24.91 4.80 12.94
N LEU A 170 -26.23 4.77 13.08
CA LEU A 170 -27.10 3.90 12.31
C LEU A 170 -27.04 4.21 10.81
N THR A 171 -27.09 5.49 10.43
CA THR A 171 -26.94 5.90 9.03
C THR A 171 -25.56 5.53 8.48
N SER A 172 -24.49 5.73 9.27
CA SER A 172 -23.14 5.35 8.87
C SER A 172 -22.99 3.84 8.70
N THR A 173 -23.60 3.05 9.59
CA THR A 173 -23.64 1.57 9.50
C THR A 173 -24.41 1.13 8.26
N PHE A 174 -25.55 1.78 7.97
CA PHE A 174 -26.35 1.50 6.79
C PHE A 174 -25.55 1.77 5.51
N ILE A 175 -24.93 2.94 5.38
CA ILE A 175 -24.09 3.30 4.22
C ILE A 175 -22.97 2.28 4.03
N TRP A 176 -22.30 1.86 5.11
CA TRP A 176 -21.28 0.81 5.05
C TRP A 176 -21.85 -0.54 4.60
N SER A 177 -22.99 -0.97 5.15
CA SER A 177 -23.60 -2.25 4.79
C SER A 177 -24.03 -2.36 3.32
N ILE A 178 -24.29 -1.22 2.68
CA ILE A 178 -24.67 -1.17 1.25
C ILE A 178 -23.51 -0.77 0.33
N SER A 179 -22.32 -0.53 0.87
CA SER A 179 -21.23 0.11 0.12
C SER A 179 -20.73 -0.77 -1.03
N GLY A 180 -20.65 -2.10 -0.82
CA GLY A 180 -20.30 -3.08 -1.87
C GLY A 180 -21.31 -3.15 -3.03
N TYR A 181 -22.52 -2.59 -2.88
CA TYR A 181 -23.46 -2.46 -4.00
C TYR A 181 -23.23 -1.16 -4.81
N ILE A 182 -22.48 -0.20 -4.27
CA ILE A 182 -22.11 1.04 -4.95
C ILE A 182 -20.87 0.77 -5.80
N SER A 183 -21.08 0.05 -6.92
CA SER A 183 -19.98 -0.31 -7.81
C SER A 183 -19.45 0.88 -8.62
N ASP A 184 -18.19 0.81 -9.02
CA ASP A 184 -17.56 1.76 -9.94
C ASP A 184 -18.36 1.96 -11.22
N ASN A 185 -19.06 0.93 -11.69
CA ASN A 185 -19.91 0.98 -12.86
C ASN A 185 -21.06 2.00 -12.72
N ILE A 186 -21.61 2.17 -11.52
CA ILE A 186 -22.66 3.16 -11.26
C ILE A 186 -22.07 4.57 -11.33
N LEU A 187 -20.89 4.77 -10.74
CA LEU A 187 -20.17 6.05 -10.78
C LEU A 187 -19.73 6.41 -12.21
N LEU A 188 -19.17 5.45 -12.93
CA LEU A 188 -18.81 5.57 -14.34
C LEU A 188 -20.04 5.92 -15.16
N ALA A 189 -21.16 5.21 -15.03
CA ALA A 189 -22.39 5.51 -15.76
C ALA A 189 -22.94 6.93 -15.51
N LEU A 190 -22.74 7.49 -14.32
CA LEU A 190 -23.09 8.88 -14.01
C LEU A 190 -22.12 9.90 -14.62
N LEU A 191 -20.85 9.54 -14.80
CA LEU A 191 -19.79 10.40 -15.31
C LEU A 191 -19.64 10.32 -16.84
N THR A 192 -19.96 9.19 -17.47
CA THR A 192 -19.88 8.95 -18.93
C THR A 192 -20.62 10.01 -19.75
N PRO A 193 -21.81 10.52 -19.38
CA PRO A 193 -22.49 11.58 -20.14
C PRO A 193 -21.72 12.91 -20.17
N ILE A 194 -20.82 13.13 -19.21
CA ILE A 194 -20.06 14.37 -19.04
C ILE A 194 -18.63 14.21 -19.59
N ALA A 195 -18.09 12.99 -19.53
CA ALA A 195 -16.77 12.64 -20.04
C ALA A 195 -16.78 11.19 -20.57
N PRO A 196 -17.04 10.98 -21.87
CA PRO A 196 -17.21 9.64 -22.44
C PRO A 196 -15.91 8.83 -22.53
N ASP A 197 -14.75 9.48 -22.67
CA ASP A 197 -13.42 8.84 -22.77
C ASP A 197 -12.73 8.69 -21.41
N LEU A 198 -13.49 8.66 -20.32
CA LEU A 198 -12.95 8.79 -18.98
C LEU A 198 -12.57 7.42 -18.39
N SER A 199 -11.26 7.13 -18.32
CA SER A 199 -10.77 6.07 -17.44
C SER A 199 -10.69 6.61 -16.01
N VAL A 200 -11.68 6.23 -15.19
CA VAL A 200 -11.72 6.61 -13.77
C VAL A 200 -11.11 5.49 -12.95
N GLN A 201 -10.07 5.82 -12.19
CA GLN A 201 -9.61 5.00 -11.08
C GLN A 201 -10.25 5.53 -9.80
N THR A 202 -11.39 4.97 -9.40
CA THR A 202 -12.14 5.36 -8.18
C THR A 202 -11.36 5.06 -6.89
N GLY A 203 -10.32 4.25 -6.97
CA GLY A 203 -9.38 3.93 -5.90
C GLY A 203 -9.61 2.55 -5.29
N TYR A 204 -8.61 2.05 -4.57
CA TYR A 204 -8.63 0.83 -3.78
C TYR A 204 -9.54 0.93 -2.55
N PHE A 205 -9.68 2.12 -1.94
CA PHE A 205 -10.50 2.29 -0.74
C PHE A 205 -11.88 2.88 -1.06
N ASP A 206 -12.94 2.15 -0.72
CA ASP A 206 -14.31 2.61 -0.89
C ASP A 206 -14.64 3.73 0.14
N PRO A 207 -14.91 4.98 -0.31
CA PRO A 207 -15.23 6.07 0.60
C PRO A 207 -16.50 5.84 1.43
N PHE A 208 -17.46 5.06 0.92
CA PHE A 208 -18.72 4.76 1.59
C PHE A 208 -18.57 3.71 2.69
N ALA A 209 -17.64 2.76 2.52
CA ALA A 209 -17.22 1.88 3.60
C ALA A 209 -16.41 2.63 4.65
N TRP A 210 -15.34 3.32 4.22
CA TRP A 210 -14.34 3.88 5.12
C TRP A 210 -14.83 5.04 6.00
N GLN A 211 -15.94 5.69 5.62
CA GLN A 211 -16.56 6.70 6.49
C GLN A 211 -17.01 6.10 7.81
N PHE A 212 -17.34 4.79 7.85
CA PHE A 212 -17.76 4.10 9.07
C PHE A 212 -16.72 4.24 10.19
N LEU A 213 -15.44 3.93 9.90
CA LEU A 213 -14.36 4.04 10.89
C LEU A 213 -14.25 5.47 11.43
N PHE A 214 -14.30 6.46 10.54
CA PHE A 214 -14.17 7.86 10.94
C PHE A 214 -15.37 8.33 11.78
N VAL A 215 -16.60 8.06 11.32
CA VAL A 215 -17.84 8.51 11.96
C VAL A 215 -17.99 7.86 13.33
N VAL A 216 -17.84 6.54 13.43
CA VAL A 216 -17.91 5.81 14.71
C VAL A 216 -16.83 6.29 15.67
N ALA A 217 -15.58 6.41 15.22
CA ALA A 217 -14.51 6.90 16.08
C ALA A 217 -14.77 8.35 16.53
N SER A 218 -15.30 9.21 15.66
CA SER A 218 -15.64 10.60 16.01
C SER A 218 -16.81 10.71 16.99
N ALA A 219 -17.80 9.80 16.90
CA ALA A 219 -18.87 9.67 17.87
C ALA A 219 -18.30 9.25 19.25
N PHE A 220 -17.39 8.28 19.29
CA PHE A 220 -16.68 7.92 20.51
C PHE A 220 -15.82 9.06 21.06
N GLY A 221 -15.17 9.83 20.18
CA GLY A 221 -14.42 11.04 20.56
C GLY A 221 -15.32 12.12 21.17
N TYR A 222 -16.51 12.33 20.61
CA TYR A 222 -17.54 13.20 21.18
C TYR A 222 -18.00 12.70 22.56
N ALA A 223 -18.34 11.41 22.66
CA ALA A 223 -18.82 10.78 23.89
C ALA A 223 -17.75 10.82 25.00
N ALA A 224 -16.47 10.71 24.66
CA ALA A 224 -15.36 10.82 25.60
C ALA A 224 -15.23 12.20 26.29
N ASN A 225 -15.95 13.22 25.82
CA ASN A 225 -16.08 14.51 26.51
C ASN A 225 -17.31 14.58 27.43
N GLN A 226 -18.13 13.54 27.52
CA GLN A 226 -19.36 13.49 28.30
C GLN A 226 -19.15 12.73 29.61
N ASP A 227 -19.61 13.28 30.74
CA ASP A 227 -19.38 12.68 32.07
C ASP A 227 -20.11 11.33 32.27
N TYR A 228 -21.20 11.09 31.54
CA TYR A 228 -21.97 9.85 31.61
C TYR A 228 -21.40 8.72 30.74
N PHE A 229 -20.34 8.97 29.95
CA PHE A 229 -19.82 7.99 29.00
C PHE A 229 -19.02 6.87 29.69
N ARG A 230 -19.69 5.75 29.95
CA ARG A 230 -19.10 4.54 30.54
C ARG A 230 -18.79 3.52 29.45
N TRP A 231 -17.53 3.42 29.05
CA TRP A 231 -17.07 2.51 28.00
C TRP A 231 -16.31 1.28 28.51
N TYR A 232 -15.79 1.34 29.73
CA TYR A 232 -14.91 0.31 30.29
C TYR A 232 -15.63 -0.60 31.28
N SER A 233 -15.39 -1.90 31.15
CA SER A 233 -15.74 -2.91 32.14
C SER A 233 -14.68 -4.01 32.12
N THR A 234 -14.33 -4.57 33.28
CA THR A 234 -13.39 -5.69 33.38
C THR A 234 -13.92 -6.93 32.68
N SER A 235 -15.23 -7.21 32.77
CA SER A 235 -15.84 -8.36 32.09
C SER A 235 -15.80 -8.19 30.56
N LEU A 236 -16.15 -6.99 30.08
CA LEU A 236 -16.03 -6.66 28.65
C LEU A 236 -14.57 -6.77 28.18
N THR A 237 -13.63 -6.28 28.97
CA THR A 237 -12.19 -6.37 28.65
C THR A 237 -11.73 -7.83 28.52
N ALA A 238 -12.15 -8.72 29.42
CA ALA A 238 -11.83 -10.14 29.35
C ALA A 238 -12.40 -10.79 28.07
N VAL A 239 -13.67 -10.51 27.75
CA VAL A 239 -14.31 -11.01 26.51
C VAL A 239 -13.59 -10.49 25.27
N VAL A 240 -13.32 -9.19 25.21
CA VAL A 240 -12.62 -8.56 24.09
C VAL A 240 -11.21 -9.14 23.93
N ALA A 241 -10.48 -9.36 25.02
CA ALA A 241 -9.15 -9.96 24.98
C ALA A 241 -9.18 -11.39 24.43
N VAL A 242 -10.12 -12.22 24.89
CA VAL A 242 -10.28 -13.60 24.41
C VAL A 242 -10.57 -13.63 22.91
N VAL A 243 -11.50 -12.80 22.44
CA VAL A 243 -11.86 -12.76 21.01
C VAL A 243 -10.71 -12.21 20.17
N ALA A 244 -10.04 -11.14 20.60
CA ALA A 244 -8.88 -10.58 19.91
C ALA A 244 -7.74 -11.58 19.79
N THR A 245 -7.44 -12.31 20.87
CA THR A 245 -6.40 -13.36 20.90
C THR A 245 -6.79 -14.54 20.00
N ALA A 246 -8.05 -14.98 20.00
CA ALA A 246 -8.51 -16.03 19.09
C ALA A 246 -8.34 -15.62 17.62
N LEU A 247 -8.72 -14.40 17.25
CA LEU A 247 -8.54 -13.88 15.88
C LEU A 247 -7.07 -13.69 15.51
N LEU A 248 -6.22 -13.29 16.47
CA LEU A 248 -4.77 -13.20 16.29
C LEU A 248 -4.17 -14.57 15.94
N PHE A 249 -4.51 -15.61 16.71
CA PHE A 249 -4.03 -16.97 16.44
C PHE A 249 -4.59 -17.53 15.14
N ALA A 250 -5.87 -17.26 14.82
CA ALA A 250 -6.45 -17.63 13.54
C ALA A 250 -5.72 -16.99 12.37
N HIS A 251 -5.38 -15.70 12.47
CA HIS A 251 -4.64 -14.97 11.45
C HIS A 251 -3.25 -15.56 11.20
N HIS A 252 -2.58 -16.05 12.25
CA HIS A 252 -1.26 -16.71 12.17
C HIS A 252 -1.35 -18.22 11.94
N GLY A 253 -2.50 -18.74 11.51
CA GLY A 253 -2.63 -20.12 11.04
C GLY A 253 -2.80 -21.20 12.11
N ALA A 254 -3.07 -20.83 13.37
CA ALA A 254 -3.27 -21.81 14.46
C ALA A 254 -4.43 -22.80 14.21
N PHE A 255 -5.37 -22.44 13.33
CA PHE A 255 -6.59 -23.21 13.05
C PHE A 255 -6.68 -23.70 11.60
N VAL A 256 -5.54 -23.76 10.88
CA VAL A 256 -5.48 -24.24 9.48
C VAL A 256 -6.03 -25.67 9.36
N GLN A 257 -5.77 -26.52 10.35
CA GLN A 257 -6.28 -27.91 10.39
C GLN A 257 -7.82 -28.00 10.43
N TRP A 258 -8.49 -26.92 10.82
CA TRP A 258 -9.97 -26.82 10.84
C TRP A 258 -10.51 -26.02 9.65
N GLY A 259 -9.70 -25.79 8.62
CA GLY A 259 -10.07 -25.02 7.43
C GLY A 259 -10.06 -23.50 7.64
N LEU A 260 -9.66 -23.02 8.81
CA LEU A 260 -9.52 -21.58 9.09
C LEU A 260 -8.10 -21.12 8.77
N HIS A 261 -7.90 -20.74 7.50
CA HIS A 261 -6.64 -20.17 7.03
C HIS A 261 -6.81 -18.69 6.63
N GLN A 262 -5.69 -18.01 6.39
CA GLN A 262 -5.65 -16.57 6.14
C GLN A 262 -6.55 -16.12 4.98
N GLY A 263 -6.71 -16.93 3.94
CA GLY A 263 -7.57 -16.65 2.78
C GLY A 263 -9.07 -16.58 3.14
N VAL A 264 -9.57 -17.54 3.93
CA VAL A 264 -10.96 -17.53 4.43
C VAL A 264 -11.20 -16.32 5.33
N LEU A 265 -10.23 -15.98 6.17
CA LEU A 265 -10.33 -14.79 7.01
C LEU A 265 -10.32 -13.52 6.16
N TYR A 266 -9.50 -13.46 5.10
CA TYR A 266 -9.43 -12.31 4.21
C TYR A 266 -10.74 -12.09 3.44
N SER A 267 -11.43 -13.15 2.99
CA SER A 267 -12.72 -13.01 2.30
C SER A 267 -13.82 -12.41 3.18
N LEU A 268 -13.74 -12.58 4.50
CA LEU A 268 -14.66 -11.97 5.47
C LEU A 268 -14.18 -10.60 5.97
N ALA A 269 -12.89 -10.32 5.78
CA ALA A 269 -12.19 -9.15 6.23
C ALA A 269 -11.65 -8.36 5.04
N ASP A 270 -12.45 -8.23 3.97
CA ASP A 270 -12.06 -7.44 2.80
C ASP A 270 -11.61 -6.03 3.21
N LYS A 271 -10.59 -5.50 2.54
CA LYS A 271 -9.97 -4.23 2.93
C LYS A 271 -10.58 -3.02 2.21
N PRO A 272 -10.76 -3.04 0.88
CA PRO A 272 -11.52 -2.01 0.16
C PRO A 272 -12.86 -1.66 0.81
N GLU A 273 -13.70 -2.67 1.07
CA GLU A 273 -15.08 -2.51 1.54
C GLU A 273 -15.20 -2.57 3.07
N LEU A 274 -14.09 -2.72 3.79
CA LEU A 274 -14.05 -2.95 5.23
C LEU A 274 -14.99 -4.09 5.65
N GLY A 275 -14.68 -5.31 5.25
CA GLY A 275 -15.43 -6.50 5.65
C GLY A 275 -15.68 -6.54 7.16
N TRP A 276 -16.83 -7.09 7.57
CA TRP A 276 -17.27 -7.06 8.96
C TRP A 276 -16.24 -7.62 9.94
N LEU A 277 -15.47 -8.63 9.53
CA LEU A 277 -14.42 -9.23 10.36
C LEU A 277 -13.25 -8.25 10.55
N ARG A 278 -12.90 -7.47 9.54
CA ARG A 278 -11.88 -6.40 9.62
C ARG A 278 -12.31 -5.32 10.61
N VAL A 279 -13.57 -4.89 10.51
CA VAL A 279 -14.18 -3.89 11.42
C VAL A 279 -14.20 -4.40 12.86
N LEU A 280 -14.63 -5.65 13.08
CA LEU A 280 -14.61 -6.27 14.40
C LEU A 280 -13.18 -6.32 14.96
N ASN A 281 -12.22 -6.79 14.16
CA ASN A 281 -10.85 -6.99 14.60
C ASN A 281 -10.20 -5.67 15.03
N ILE A 282 -10.31 -4.61 14.21
CA ILE A 282 -9.79 -3.30 14.61
C ILE A 282 -10.52 -2.72 15.82
N ALA A 283 -11.83 -2.93 15.96
CA ALA A 283 -12.59 -2.44 17.11
C ALA A 283 -12.12 -3.09 18.42
N LEU A 284 -11.87 -4.41 18.41
CA LEU A 284 -11.35 -5.14 19.56
C LEU A 284 -9.97 -4.60 19.99
N TRP A 285 -9.05 -4.45 19.03
CA TRP A 285 -7.71 -3.92 19.34
C TRP A 285 -7.72 -2.44 19.74
N ALA A 286 -8.56 -1.60 19.12
CA ALA A 286 -8.73 -0.22 19.53
C ALA A 286 -9.23 -0.12 20.98
N TYR A 287 -10.17 -1.00 21.38
CA TYR A 287 -10.63 -1.10 22.76
C TYR A 287 -9.49 -1.51 23.71
N LEU A 288 -8.73 -2.56 23.40
CA LEU A 288 -7.62 -3.02 24.24
C LEU A 288 -6.52 -1.96 24.39
N ILE A 289 -6.17 -1.27 23.30
CA ILE A 289 -5.23 -0.15 23.32
C ILE A 289 -5.78 0.99 24.21
N ALA A 290 -7.07 1.31 24.12
CA ALA A 290 -7.70 2.29 24.99
C ALA A 290 -7.66 1.88 26.47
N VAL A 291 -7.84 0.59 26.79
CA VAL A 291 -7.67 0.05 28.15
C VAL A 291 -6.23 0.25 28.64
N VAL A 292 -5.23 -0.05 27.81
CA VAL A 292 -3.81 0.17 28.15
C VAL A 292 -3.54 1.65 28.41
N ILE A 293 -4.03 2.57 27.57
CA ILE A 293 -3.90 4.02 27.76
C ILE A 293 -4.56 4.46 29.07
N ARG A 294 -5.73 3.92 29.40
CA ARG A 294 -6.43 4.22 30.65
C ARG A 294 -5.64 3.75 31.88
N MET A 295 -5.13 2.52 31.87
CA MET A 295 -4.46 1.91 33.02
C MET A 295 -3.03 2.41 33.20
N ARG A 296 -2.31 2.59 32.08
CA ARG A 296 -0.88 2.92 32.03
C ARG A 296 -0.62 3.94 30.89
N PRO A 297 -1.02 5.22 31.06
CA PRO A 297 -0.98 6.22 29.99
C PRO A 297 0.41 6.46 29.39
N ASN A 298 1.47 6.17 30.14
CA ASN A 298 2.86 6.38 29.71
C ASN A 298 3.48 5.17 28.99
N TRP A 299 2.88 3.97 29.05
CA TRP A 299 3.47 2.75 28.45
C TRP A 299 3.57 2.81 26.92
N LEU A 300 2.65 3.52 26.28
CA LEU A 300 2.64 3.68 24.82
C LEU A 300 3.32 4.98 24.37
N VAL A 301 3.96 5.73 25.29
CA VAL A 301 4.60 7.01 24.96
C VAL A 301 6.04 6.75 24.52
N ILE A 302 6.24 6.64 23.22
CA ILE A 302 7.53 6.50 22.58
C ILE A 302 7.90 7.84 21.95
N LYS A 303 8.93 8.53 22.48
CA LYS A 303 9.27 9.92 22.08
C LYS A 303 9.52 10.09 20.58
N PRO A 304 10.33 9.24 19.90
CA PRO A 304 10.55 9.37 18.45
C PRO A 304 9.26 9.21 17.64
N LEU A 305 8.35 8.33 18.05
CA LEU A 305 7.07 8.13 17.36
C LEU A 305 6.08 9.26 17.66
N SER A 306 6.03 9.73 18.92
CA SER A 306 5.23 10.88 19.31
C SER A 306 5.64 12.13 18.52
N TYR A 307 6.94 12.26 18.21
CA TYR A 307 7.53 13.34 17.42
C TYR A 307 6.94 13.46 16.01
N ILE A 308 6.94 12.37 15.25
CA ILE A 308 6.35 12.36 13.90
C ILE A 308 4.83 12.34 13.96
N GLY A 309 4.25 11.67 14.97
CA GLY A 309 2.80 11.56 15.14
C GLY A 309 2.11 12.89 15.38
N ARG A 310 2.75 13.83 16.09
CA ARG A 310 2.22 15.20 16.28
C ARG A 310 2.20 16.04 15.01
N HIS A 311 3.05 15.72 14.03
CA HIS A 311 3.18 16.38 12.73
C HIS A 311 2.66 15.48 11.59
N SER A 312 1.68 14.63 11.87
CA SER A 312 1.28 13.54 10.95
C SER A 312 0.94 13.99 9.54
N LEU A 313 0.40 15.20 9.33
CA LEU A 313 0.03 15.65 7.98
C LEU A 313 1.27 15.91 7.13
N GLN A 314 2.30 16.55 7.71
CA GLN A 314 3.56 16.82 7.03
C GLN A 314 4.32 15.53 6.75
N VAL A 315 4.37 14.63 7.73
CA VAL A 315 4.99 13.32 7.64
C VAL A 315 4.27 12.45 6.60
N PHE A 316 2.93 12.49 6.59
CA PHE A 316 2.11 11.80 5.59
C PHE A 316 2.31 12.41 4.20
N ALA A 317 2.34 13.72 4.02
CA ALA A 317 2.62 14.26 2.69
C ALA A 317 4.03 13.87 2.17
N TRP A 318 5.01 13.87 3.07
CA TRP A 318 6.38 13.46 2.74
C TRP A 318 6.48 12.00 2.31
N HIS A 319 5.94 11.05 3.08
CA HIS A 319 6.06 9.63 2.72
C HIS A 319 5.38 9.35 1.37
N THR A 320 4.20 9.94 1.10
CA THR A 320 3.47 9.73 -0.16
C THR A 320 4.28 10.19 -1.36
N VAL A 321 4.97 11.33 -1.28
CA VAL A 321 5.84 11.79 -2.36
C VAL A 321 7.10 10.93 -2.46
N MET A 322 7.72 10.63 -1.31
CA MET A 322 8.97 9.89 -1.23
C MET A 322 8.85 8.47 -1.80
N ILE A 323 7.74 7.75 -1.59
CA ILE A 323 7.58 6.39 -2.14
C ILE A 323 7.64 6.40 -3.67
N TYR A 324 7.00 7.35 -4.34
CA TYR A 324 6.98 7.48 -5.79
C TYR A 324 8.33 7.88 -6.36
N ILE A 325 8.98 8.81 -5.67
CA ILE A 325 10.29 9.34 -6.08
C ILE A 325 11.38 8.26 -5.95
N MET A 326 11.33 7.43 -4.90
CA MET A 326 12.33 6.39 -4.64
C MET A 326 12.02 5.05 -5.32
N ALA A 327 10.79 4.83 -5.80
CA ALA A 327 10.35 3.56 -6.38
C ALA A 327 11.27 3.04 -7.50
N PRO A 328 11.72 3.84 -8.49
CA PRO A 328 12.58 3.33 -9.57
C PRO A 328 13.89 2.74 -9.06
N MET A 329 14.59 3.46 -8.19
CA MET A 329 15.85 3.00 -7.61
C MET A 329 15.61 1.77 -6.71
N LEU A 330 14.61 1.81 -5.83
CA LEU A 330 14.33 0.66 -4.97
C LEU A 330 13.94 -0.58 -5.77
N MET A 331 13.22 -0.40 -6.88
CA MET A 331 12.85 -1.50 -7.76
C MET A 331 14.06 -2.10 -8.47
N SER A 332 15.05 -1.30 -8.88
CA SER A 332 16.28 -1.82 -9.49
C SER A 332 17.17 -2.54 -8.48
N GLN A 333 17.14 -2.12 -7.21
CA GLN A 333 17.97 -2.68 -6.14
C GLN A 333 17.28 -3.79 -5.33
N ARG A 334 16.04 -4.19 -5.66
CA ARG A 334 15.20 -5.02 -4.77
C ARG A 334 15.73 -6.43 -4.47
N PHE A 335 16.67 -6.92 -5.27
CA PHE A 335 17.30 -8.23 -5.08
C PHE A 335 18.70 -8.12 -4.45
N GLU A 336 19.20 -6.91 -4.21
CA GLU A 336 20.51 -6.68 -3.64
C GLU A 336 20.50 -6.89 -2.11
N PRO A 337 21.58 -7.42 -1.51
CA PRO A 337 21.65 -7.68 -0.06
C PRO A 337 21.44 -6.42 0.82
N TYR A 338 21.68 -5.22 0.27
CA TYR A 338 21.52 -3.95 0.97
C TYR A 338 20.18 -3.25 0.72
N TYR A 339 19.27 -3.86 -0.03
CA TYR A 339 17.95 -3.31 -0.31
C TYR A 339 17.18 -2.88 0.94
N GLU A 340 17.15 -3.73 1.97
CA GLU A 340 16.43 -3.43 3.21
C GLU A 340 17.00 -2.19 3.92
N TRP A 341 18.32 -2.00 3.87
CA TRP A 341 18.96 -0.79 4.41
C TRP A 341 18.54 0.48 3.66
N LEU A 342 18.37 0.40 2.33
CA LEU A 342 17.85 1.50 1.54
C LEU A 342 16.41 1.83 1.93
N VAL A 343 15.56 0.81 2.11
CA VAL A 343 14.18 0.97 2.58
C VAL A 343 14.14 1.62 3.96
N LEU A 344 14.97 1.15 4.91
CA LEU A 344 15.06 1.72 6.26
C LEU A 344 15.57 3.17 6.24
N LEU A 345 16.53 3.50 5.38
CA LEU A 345 17.02 4.86 5.19
C LEU A 345 15.91 5.79 4.66
N CYS A 346 15.17 5.34 3.64
CA CYS A 346 14.00 6.05 3.14
C CYS A 346 12.94 6.23 4.24
N ALA A 347 12.65 5.18 5.02
CA ALA A 347 11.70 5.27 6.13
C ALA A 347 12.16 6.23 7.24
N ALA A 348 13.47 6.32 7.53
CA ALA A 348 14.01 7.27 8.48
C ALA A 348 13.83 8.74 8.03
N SER A 349 13.72 8.98 6.71
CA SER A 349 13.51 10.33 6.17
C SER A 349 12.20 10.99 6.62
N ILE A 350 11.21 10.21 7.08
CA ILE A 350 9.91 10.76 7.51
C ILE A 350 10.00 11.62 8.80
N TRP A 351 11.14 11.61 9.50
CA TRP A 351 11.42 12.55 10.60
C TRP A 351 11.80 13.96 10.13
N ILE A 352 12.34 14.11 8.92
CA ILE A 352 12.75 15.39 8.33
C ILE A 352 11.59 16.41 8.30
N PRO A 353 10.39 16.12 7.76
CA PRO A 353 9.30 17.10 7.70
C PRO A 353 8.82 17.54 9.09
N ALA A 354 8.86 16.67 10.09
CA ALA A 354 8.54 17.01 11.48
C ALA A 354 9.59 17.97 12.07
N TRP A 355 10.87 17.68 11.83
CA TRP A 355 11.98 18.55 12.25
C TRP A 355 11.96 19.92 11.58
N MET A 356 11.74 19.96 10.26
CA MET A 356 11.60 21.20 9.50
C MET A 356 10.44 22.05 10.00
N ARG A 357 9.33 21.43 10.42
CA ARG A 357 8.15 22.13 10.91
C ARG A 357 8.40 22.83 12.24
N GLU A 358 9.21 22.24 13.12
CA GLU A 358 9.55 22.86 14.41
C GLU A 358 10.60 23.95 14.30
N HIS A 359 11.48 23.87 13.29
CA HIS A 359 12.55 24.83 13.07
C HIS A 359 12.24 25.83 11.94
N SER A 360 10.98 25.93 11.50
CA SER A 360 10.62 26.68 10.29
C SER A 360 10.92 28.17 10.37
N GLU A 361 10.97 28.74 11.57
CA GLU A 361 11.32 30.16 11.81
C GLU A 361 12.81 30.45 11.57
N HIS A 362 13.67 29.43 11.60
CA HIS A 362 15.12 29.58 11.47
C HIS A 362 15.63 29.32 10.04
N PHE A 363 14.75 28.98 9.10
CA PHE A 363 15.12 28.63 7.74
C PHE A 363 14.62 29.63 6.71
N SER A 364 15.52 30.10 5.85
CA SER A 364 15.14 30.79 4.62
C SER A 364 14.32 29.87 3.71
N THR A 365 13.55 30.46 2.79
CA THR A 365 12.75 29.71 1.81
C THR A 365 13.62 28.72 1.01
N THR A 366 14.81 29.14 0.59
CA THR A 366 15.77 28.30 -0.14
C THR A 366 16.22 27.10 0.69
N LYS A 367 16.54 27.31 1.97
CA LYS A 367 16.97 26.22 2.87
C LYS A 367 15.84 25.23 3.17
N ARG A 368 14.59 25.71 3.23
CA ARG A 368 13.41 24.84 3.36
C ARG A 368 13.16 24.02 2.10
N TRP A 369 13.40 24.59 0.92
CA TRP A 369 13.29 23.87 -0.34
C TRP A 369 14.38 22.80 -0.48
N SER A 370 15.63 23.14 -0.17
CA SER A 370 16.77 22.21 -0.30
C SER A 370 16.73 21.06 0.71
N LEU A 371 16.31 21.31 1.95
CA LEU A 371 16.12 20.25 2.96
C LEU A 371 14.82 19.46 2.75
N GLY A 372 13.89 20.03 1.97
CA GLY A 372 12.57 19.49 1.73
C GLY A 372 12.46 18.74 0.40
N GLY A 373 11.38 19.04 -0.34
CA GLY A 373 11.08 18.38 -1.62
C GLY A 373 12.17 18.55 -2.69
N GLY A 374 12.84 19.70 -2.73
CA GLY A 374 13.93 19.94 -3.68
C GLY A 374 15.09 18.97 -3.49
N GLY A 375 15.56 18.80 -2.25
CA GLY A 375 16.63 17.85 -1.93
C GLY A 375 16.23 16.41 -2.18
N ALA A 376 15.00 16.02 -1.83
CA ALA A 376 14.49 14.67 -2.09
C ALA A 376 14.44 14.35 -3.59
N ILE A 377 13.94 15.28 -4.42
CA ILE A 377 13.91 15.13 -5.88
C ILE A 377 15.33 15.05 -6.45
N THR A 378 16.24 15.92 -6.03
CA THR A 378 17.63 15.90 -6.50
C THR A 378 18.34 14.60 -6.11
N ALA A 379 18.17 14.13 -4.86
CA ALA A 379 18.73 12.87 -4.42
C ALA A 379 18.20 11.70 -5.26
N ALA A 380 16.89 11.66 -5.50
CA ALA A 380 16.29 10.58 -6.28
C ALA A 380 16.67 10.61 -7.76
N LEU A 381 16.83 11.79 -8.37
CA LEU A 381 17.42 11.90 -9.70
C LEU A 381 18.82 11.30 -9.72
N MET A 382 19.70 11.74 -8.81
CA MET A 382 21.07 11.22 -8.74
C MET A 382 21.09 9.71 -8.52
N LEU A 383 20.30 9.21 -7.58
CA LEU A 383 20.21 7.79 -7.27
C LEU A 383 19.61 6.98 -8.42
N SER A 384 18.62 7.51 -9.14
CA SER A 384 18.08 6.85 -10.33
C SER A 384 19.14 6.75 -11.43
N PHE A 385 19.97 7.77 -11.63
CA PHE A 385 21.08 7.69 -12.58
C PHE A 385 22.18 6.70 -12.15
N ILE A 386 22.51 6.66 -10.85
CA ILE A 386 23.52 5.75 -10.29
C ILE A 386 23.06 4.29 -10.38
N PHE A 387 21.80 4.02 -10.01
CA PHE A 387 21.22 2.69 -9.89
C PHE A 387 20.34 2.31 -11.09
N ARG A 388 20.61 2.88 -12.26
CA ARG A 388 19.88 2.51 -13.49
C ARG A 388 20.19 1.05 -13.86
N PRO A 389 19.20 0.29 -14.37
CA PRO A 389 19.45 -1.05 -14.89
C PRO A 389 20.50 -1.03 -16.01
N GLU A 390 21.25 -2.12 -16.16
CA GLU A 390 22.15 -2.30 -17.30
C GLU A 390 21.35 -2.31 -18.62
N VAL A 391 21.91 -1.68 -19.65
CA VAL A 391 21.29 -1.65 -20.98
C VAL A 391 21.54 -3.00 -21.64
N THR A 392 20.48 -3.80 -21.78
CA THR A 392 20.55 -5.07 -22.52
C THR A 392 20.61 -4.80 -24.02
N PRO A 393 21.39 -5.59 -24.79
CA PRO A 393 21.45 -5.43 -26.24
C PRO A 393 20.10 -5.69 -26.89
N THR A 394 19.79 -4.90 -27.91
CA THR A 394 18.56 -5.04 -28.71
C THR A 394 18.66 -6.28 -29.59
N VAL A 395 17.63 -7.12 -29.55
CA VAL A 395 17.50 -8.29 -30.43
C VAL A 395 16.46 -7.95 -31.50
N GLU A 396 16.82 -8.12 -32.77
CA GLU A 396 15.90 -8.00 -33.89
C GLU A 396 15.51 -9.40 -34.39
N ALA A 397 14.27 -9.54 -34.85
CA ALA A 397 13.81 -10.76 -35.49
C ALA A 397 14.38 -10.88 -36.90
N ASP A 398 14.63 -12.13 -37.33
CA ASP A 398 15.04 -12.44 -38.69
C ASP A 398 13.91 -12.22 -39.71
N THR A 399 14.19 -12.51 -40.98
CA THR A 399 13.21 -12.35 -42.08
C THR A 399 11.97 -13.24 -41.94
N ASN A 400 12.03 -14.27 -41.10
CA ASN A 400 10.92 -15.18 -40.82
C ASN A 400 10.16 -14.79 -39.52
N GLY A 401 10.56 -13.69 -38.87
CA GLY A 401 9.97 -13.25 -37.61
C GLY A 401 10.41 -14.08 -36.41
N LEU A 402 11.60 -14.69 -36.45
CA LEU A 402 12.18 -15.49 -35.36
C LEU A 402 13.35 -14.75 -34.71
N ALA A 403 13.50 -14.86 -33.39
CA ALA A 403 14.60 -14.26 -32.64
C ALA A 403 15.04 -15.15 -31.46
N PRO A 404 16.32 -15.10 -31.05
CA PRO A 404 16.79 -15.80 -29.86
C PRO A 404 16.24 -15.17 -28.57
N LEU A 405 15.90 -16.01 -27.60
CA LEU A 405 15.51 -15.64 -26.24
C LEU A 405 16.61 -16.06 -25.26
N THR A 406 17.19 -15.11 -24.54
CA THR A 406 18.20 -15.36 -23.52
C THR A 406 17.58 -15.33 -22.13
N VAL A 407 17.71 -16.42 -21.38
CA VAL A 407 17.16 -16.59 -20.03
C VAL A 407 18.29 -16.87 -19.04
N LYS A 408 18.52 -15.93 -18.11
CA LYS A 408 19.46 -16.06 -17.00
C LYS A 408 18.70 -16.33 -15.69
N ILE A 409 19.17 -17.29 -14.91
CA ILE A 409 18.57 -17.65 -13.62
C ILE A 409 19.54 -17.26 -12.48
N GLU A 410 19.04 -16.50 -11.51
CA GLU A 410 19.78 -16.05 -10.33
C GLU A 410 19.13 -16.58 -9.04
N ASN A 411 19.86 -16.48 -7.92
CA ASN A 411 19.49 -17.04 -6.61
C ASN A 411 19.27 -18.57 -6.59
N ILE A 412 20.01 -19.30 -7.41
CA ILE A 412 20.03 -20.78 -7.40
C ILE A 412 20.72 -21.26 -6.11
N GLN A 413 20.09 -22.18 -5.37
CA GLN A 413 20.67 -22.81 -4.19
C GLN A 413 21.14 -24.24 -4.46
N GLY A 414 22.39 -24.55 -4.12
CA GLY A 414 22.96 -25.88 -4.36
C GLY A 414 23.28 -26.15 -5.84
N GLU A 415 23.38 -27.43 -6.20
CA GLU A 415 23.82 -27.89 -7.54
C GLU A 415 22.71 -28.58 -8.35
N GLY A 416 21.46 -28.58 -7.85
CA GLY A 416 20.32 -29.17 -8.55
C GLY A 416 20.05 -28.50 -9.91
N PRO A 417 19.65 -29.25 -10.94
CA PRO A 417 19.30 -28.68 -12.24
C PRO A 417 18.13 -27.71 -12.13
N VAL A 418 18.04 -26.79 -13.10
CA VAL A 418 16.96 -25.82 -13.23
C VAL A 418 16.13 -26.16 -14.45
N VAL A 419 14.85 -26.40 -14.26
CA VAL A 419 13.88 -26.57 -15.35
C VAL A 419 13.37 -25.19 -15.77
N VAL A 420 13.45 -24.90 -17.07
CA VAL A 420 12.96 -23.64 -17.67
C VAL A 420 11.80 -23.96 -18.61
N LEU A 421 10.66 -23.35 -18.35
CA LEU A 421 9.40 -23.50 -19.08
C LEU A 421 9.01 -22.15 -19.70
N VAL A 422 8.86 -22.10 -21.02
CA VAL A 422 8.43 -20.90 -21.76
C VAL A 422 7.02 -21.12 -22.29
N TYR A 423 6.08 -20.32 -21.80
CA TYR A 423 4.66 -20.37 -22.15
C TYR A 423 4.33 -19.32 -23.20
N ALA A 424 3.49 -19.68 -24.17
CA ALA A 424 2.81 -18.72 -25.05
C ALA A 424 1.69 -17.98 -24.31
N GLU A 425 1.26 -16.84 -24.84
CA GLU A 425 0.21 -15.99 -24.24
C GLU A 425 -1.08 -16.72 -23.85
N GLN A 426 -1.49 -17.72 -24.66
CA GLN A 426 -2.73 -18.46 -24.46
C GLN A 426 -2.54 -19.79 -23.71
N ASP A 427 -1.31 -20.11 -23.30
CA ASP A 427 -1.06 -21.35 -22.57
C ASP A 427 -1.67 -21.32 -21.16
N ASN A 428 -2.05 -22.49 -20.68
CA ASN A 428 -2.40 -22.68 -19.28
C ASN A 428 -1.12 -22.83 -18.44
N LEU A 429 -0.87 -21.89 -17.53
CA LEU A 429 0.28 -21.89 -16.62
C LEU A 429 0.33 -23.10 -15.66
N MET A 430 -0.77 -23.84 -15.52
CA MET A 430 -0.83 -25.09 -14.75
C MET A 430 -0.59 -26.35 -15.59
N GLY A 431 -0.42 -26.20 -16.90
CA GLY A 431 -0.14 -27.28 -17.85
C GLY A 431 1.29 -27.24 -18.38
N MET A 432 1.58 -28.07 -19.38
CA MET A 432 2.87 -27.99 -20.08
C MET A 432 2.92 -26.80 -21.04
N PRO A 433 4.07 -26.11 -21.14
CA PRO A 433 4.24 -25.02 -22.09
C PRO A 433 4.22 -25.51 -23.54
N SER A 434 3.76 -24.66 -24.46
CA SER A 434 3.78 -24.95 -25.90
C SER A 434 5.10 -24.56 -26.59
N ILE A 435 5.94 -23.72 -25.97
CA ILE A 435 7.12 -23.14 -26.62
C ILE A 435 8.42 -23.86 -26.24
N HIS A 436 8.70 -24.03 -24.94
CA HIS A 436 9.95 -24.65 -24.49
C HIS A 436 9.80 -25.28 -23.11
N ALA A 437 10.37 -26.47 -22.93
CA ALA A 437 10.49 -27.15 -21.64
C ALA A 437 11.78 -27.97 -21.59
N GLN A 438 12.75 -27.56 -20.78
CA GLN A 438 14.03 -28.27 -20.66
C GLN A 438 14.72 -28.00 -19.32
N GLY A 439 15.42 -29.01 -18.80
CA GLY A 439 16.34 -28.90 -17.66
C GLY A 439 17.75 -28.51 -18.07
N TYR A 440 18.38 -27.63 -17.29
CA TYR A 440 19.75 -27.14 -17.47
C TYR A 440 20.54 -27.29 -16.18
N SER A 441 21.87 -27.42 -16.27
CA SER A 441 22.69 -27.38 -15.05
C SER A 441 22.63 -26.00 -14.40
N SER A 442 22.83 -25.91 -13.09
CA SER A 442 22.84 -24.63 -12.36
C SER A 442 23.83 -23.63 -12.97
N GLN A 443 24.99 -24.11 -13.44
CA GLN A 443 25.99 -23.28 -14.11
C GLN A 443 25.52 -22.73 -15.46
N GLN A 444 24.85 -23.55 -16.28
CA GLN A 444 24.28 -23.11 -17.55
C GLN A 444 23.17 -22.07 -17.31
N ALA A 445 22.25 -22.38 -16.39
CA ALA A 445 21.16 -21.48 -16.02
C ALA A 445 21.67 -20.14 -15.50
N ASN A 446 22.74 -20.14 -14.68
CA ASN A 446 23.34 -18.91 -14.15
C ASN A 446 24.12 -18.11 -15.19
N SER A 447 24.76 -18.78 -16.15
CA SER A 447 25.52 -18.11 -17.21
C SER A 447 24.63 -17.49 -18.29
N GLY A 448 23.38 -17.94 -18.41
CA GLY A 448 22.43 -17.52 -19.42
C GLY A 448 22.23 -18.59 -20.49
N ILE A 449 20.99 -19.05 -20.63
CA ILE A 449 20.53 -20.03 -21.61
C ILE A 449 20.03 -19.28 -22.84
N GLN A 450 20.45 -19.69 -24.03
CA GLN A 450 19.96 -19.13 -25.29
C GLN A 450 19.01 -20.13 -25.95
N ILE A 451 17.76 -19.71 -26.17
CA ILE A 451 16.71 -20.49 -26.83
C ILE A 451 16.50 -19.87 -28.20
N GLU A 452 16.86 -20.60 -29.26
CA GLU A 452 16.79 -20.13 -30.63
C GLU A 452 15.39 -20.27 -31.24
N GLY A 453 15.10 -19.48 -32.27
CA GLY A 453 13.93 -19.69 -33.12
C GLY A 453 12.58 -19.34 -32.48
N ILE A 454 12.54 -18.41 -31.52
CA ILE A 454 11.29 -17.98 -30.88
C ILE A 454 10.58 -16.93 -31.78
N PRO A 455 9.33 -17.18 -32.22
CA PRO A 455 8.57 -16.21 -33.01
C PRO A 455 8.27 -14.92 -32.27
N ILE A 456 8.10 -13.81 -32.98
CA ILE A 456 7.59 -12.55 -32.39
C ILE A 456 6.25 -12.83 -31.71
N GLY A 457 6.12 -12.41 -30.45
CA GLY A 457 4.92 -12.69 -29.67
C GLY A 457 5.00 -12.27 -28.20
N THR A 458 4.01 -12.70 -27.44
CA THR A 458 3.93 -12.50 -25.99
C THR A 458 4.15 -13.83 -25.30
N TYR A 459 5.06 -13.86 -24.33
CA TYR A 459 5.48 -15.07 -23.63
C TYR A 459 5.59 -14.85 -22.13
N ALA A 460 5.59 -15.93 -21.37
CA ALA A 460 5.95 -15.96 -19.96
C ALA A 460 6.94 -17.09 -19.69
N ILE A 461 7.82 -16.91 -18.70
CA ILE A 461 8.77 -17.93 -18.28
C ILE A 461 8.45 -18.31 -16.84
N PHE A 462 8.46 -19.61 -16.57
CA PHE A 462 8.49 -20.18 -15.23
C PHE A 462 9.74 -21.05 -15.12
N ALA A 463 10.52 -20.87 -14.06
CA ALA A 463 11.72 -21.64 -13.79
C ALA A 463 11.68 -22.18 -12.36
N PHE A 464 12.15 -23.41 -12.17
CA PHE A 464 12.29 -24.00 -10.84
C PHE A 464 13.49 -24.94 -10.74
N GLN A 465 14.01 -25.12 -9.53
CA GLN A 465 15.03 -26.11 -9.24
C GLN A 465 14.38 -27.47 -9.02
N ASP A 466 14.92 -28.48 -9.68
CA ASP A 466 14.52 -29.88 -9.57
C ASP A 466 15.62 -30.63 -8.80
N ASN A 467 15.56 -30.58 -7.47
CA ASN A 467 16.61 -31.15 -6.62
C ASN A 467 16.45 -32.67 -6.41
N ASP A 468 15.25 -33.22 -6.64
CA ASP A 468 14.98 -34.66 -6.52
C ASP A 468 14.94 -35.40 -7.87
N GLY A 469 14.95 -34.67 -8.98
CA GLY A 469 15.13 -35.19 -10.33
C GLY A 469 13.85 -35.68 -11.00
N ASP A 470 12.68 -35.29 -10.50
CA ASP A 470 11.39 -35.75 -11.00
C ASP A 470 10.78 -34.83 -12.09
N ASN A 471 11.48 -33.75 -12.44
CA ASN A 471 11.07 -32.68 -13.35
C ASN A 471 9.76 -31.97 -12.95
N GLN A 472 9.42 -31.98 -11.66
CA GLN A 472 8.28 -31.27 -11.09
C GLN A 472 8.75 -30.37 -9.96
N LEU A 473 7.99 -29.31 -9.70
CA LEU A 473 8.27 -28.47 -8.55
C LEU A 473 7.78 -29.19 -7.29
N THR A 474 8.70 -29.50 -6.39
CA THR A 474 8.33 -30.11 -5.10
C THR A 474 7.53 -29.12 -4.26
N ILE A 475 6.35 -29.56 -3.81
CA ILE A 475 5.47 -28.79 -2.94
C ILE A 475 5.58 -29.33 -1.50
N GLY A 476 6.01 -28.47 -0.58
CA GLY A 476 6.14 -28.76 0.83
C GLY A 476 4.81 -28.71 1.60
N PRO A 477 4.87 -28.95 2.93
CA PRO A 477 3.71 -28.88 3.81
C PRO A 477 3.00 -27.52 3.74
N GLY A 478 1.68 -27.53 3.53
CA GLY A 478 0.89 -26.29 3.41
C GLY A 478 0.72 -25.77 1.98
N GLY A 479 1.17 -26.51 0.96
CA GLY A 479 0.94 -26.17 -0.45
C GLY A 479 1.91 -25.13 -1.02
N MET A 480 3.02 -24.87 -0.31
CA MET A 480 4.06 -23.93 -0.74
C MET A 480 5.23 -24.70 -1.36
N PRO A 481 5.84 -24.18 -2.44
CA PRO A 481 7.06 -24.77 -3.01
C PRO A 481 8.17 -24.91 -1.97
N SER A 482 8.81 -26.08 -1.92
CA SER A 482 9.99 -26.32 -1.09
C SER A 482 11.31 -26.11 -1.84
N GLU A 483 11.25 -25.91 -3.15
CA GLU A 483 12.40 -25.67 -4.01
C GLU A 483 12.36 -24.26 -4.61
N GLY A 484 13.54 -23.78 -5.03
CA GLY A 484 13.67 -22.47 -5.65
C GLY A 484 12.83 -22.36 -6.91
N PHE A 485 11.98 -21.34 -7.00
CA PHE A 485 11.11 -21.12 -8.17
C PHE A 485 10.97 -19.63 -8.52
N GLY A 486 10.71 -19.29 -9.78
CA GLY A 486 10.62 -17.91 -10.23
C GLY A 486 9.92 -17.75 -11.57
N TYR A 487 9.49 -16.52 -11.87
CA TYR A 487 8.78 -16.18 -13.09
C TYR A 487 9.40 -14.96 -13.79
N SER A 488 9.19 -14.84 -15.10
CA SER A 488 9.51 -13.61 -15.83
C SER A 488 8.82 -12.39 -15.21
N ASN A 489 9.43 -11.21 -15.38
CA ASN A 489 9.15 -9.95 -14.66
C ASN A 489 9.42 -9.95 -13.14
N ASN A 490 9.71 -11.10 -12.52
CA ASN A 490 9.95 -11.25 -11.08
C ASN A 490 8.91 -10.50 -10.22
N PRO A 491 7.60 -10.85 -10.33
CA PRO A 491 6.54 -10.19 -9.59
C PRO A 491 6.64 -10.51 -8.09
N ALA A 492 6.15 -9.60 -7.26
CA ALA A 492 5.86 -9.94 -5.86
C ALA A 492 4.67 -10.90 -5.82
N LEU A 493 4.87 -12.10 -5.28
CA LEU A 493 3.83 -13.14 -5.22
C LEU A 493 3.05 -13.08 -3.90
N GLN A 494 1.72 -13.09 -4.00
CA GLN A 494 0.79 -13.30 -2.88
C GLN A 494 -0.10 -14.54 -3.10
N GLY A 495 0.34 -15.40 -4.03
CA GLY A 495 -0.38 -16.55 -4.56
C GLY A 495 0.14 -16.87 -5.98
N PRO A 496 -0.46 -17.84 -6.68
CA PRO A 496 -0.11 -18.13 -8.07
C PRO A 496 -0.24 -16.89 -8.96
N PRO A 497 0.75 -16.58 -9.81
CA PRO A 497 0.69 -15.39 -10.65
C PRO A 497 -0.34 -15.55 -11.77
N LYS A 498 -0.90 -14.43 -12.20
CA LYS A 498 -1.68 -14.33 -13.45
C LYS A 498 -0.73 -14.11 -14.63
N MET A 499 -1.11 -14.60 -15.81
CA MET A 499 -0.34 -14.39 -17.06
C MET A 499 0.05 -12.91 -17.26
N THR A 500 -0.89 -12.00 -17.02
CA THR A 500 -0.68 -10.56 -17.15
C THR A 500 0.41 -9.98 -16.25
N GLN A 501 0.76 -10.65 -15.14
CA GLN A 501 1.82 -10.23 -14.23
C GLN A 501 3.21 -10.66 -14.71
N ILE A 502 3.29 -11.78 -15.45
CA ILE A 502 4.55 -12.42 -15.81
C ILE A 502 4.87 -12.33 -17.31
N GLN A 503 3.90 -11.94 -18.15
CA GLN A 503 4.10 -11.86 -19.60
C GLN A 503 5.05 -10.73 -20.02
N PHE A 504 5.76 -10.95 -21.12
CA PHE A 504 6.61 -9.96 -21.79
C PHE A 504 6.51 -10.09 -23.32
N SER A 505 6.84 -9.00 -24.02
CA SER A 505 6.86 -8.95 -25.48
C SER A 505 8.25 -9.31 -26.00
N HIS A 506 8.33 -10.30 -26.88
CA HIS A 506 9.52 -10.73 -27.60
C HIS A 506 9.47 -10.23 -29.05
N PRO A 507 10.57 -9.68 -29.62
CA PRO A 507 11.95 -9.65 -29.11
C PRO A 507 12.31 -8.42 -28.26
N ASN A 508 11.37 -7.51 -28.00
CA ASN A 508 11.61 -6.28 -27.23
C ASN A 508 12.26 -6.54 -25.86
N LYS A 509 11.88 -7.64 -25.20
CA LYS A 509 12.48 -8.12 -23.96
C LYS A 509 13.06 -9.54 -24.14
N ALA A 510 13.88 -9.74 -25.17
CA ALA A 510 14.55 -11.03 -25.44
C ALA A 510 15.61 -11.42 -24.39
N HIS A 511 16.00 -10.53 -23.48
CA HIS A 511 16.87 -10.84 -22.35
C HIS A 511 16.04 -10.86 -21.06
N GLN A 512 15.97 -12.01 -20.43
CA GLN A 512 15.21 -12.23 -19.20
C GLN A 512 16.15 -12.69 -18.08
N THR A 513 16.06 -12.03 -16.93
CA THR A 513 16.70 -12.51 -15.69
C THR A 513 15.60 -12.91 -14.72
N ILE A 514 15.60 -14.16 -14.29
CA ILE A 514 14.63 -14.72 -13.35
C ILE A 514 15.31 -14.94 -12.02
N GLN A 515 14.75 -14.36 -10.97
CA GLN A 515 15.21 -14.51 -9.59
C GLN A 515 14.42 -15.64 -8.94
N LEU A 516 15.11 -16.70 -8.52
CA LEU A 516 14.44 -17.77 -7.79
C LEU A 516 14.12 -17.33 -6.35
N LEU A 517 12.89 -17.61 -5.94
CA LEU A 517 12.39 -17.49 -4.58
C LEU A 517 12.66 -18.80 -3.86
N ASN A 518 13.43 -18.73 -2.78
CA ASN A 518 13.71 -19.86 -1.90
C ASN A 518 12.96 -19.59 -0.59
N LEU A 519 11.89 -20.35 -0.33
CA LEU A 519 10.92 -20.12 0.75
C LEU A 519 11.24 -20.86 2.04
#